data_AF-A0A2J8QR21-F1
#
_entry.id   AF-A0A2J8QR21-F1
#
_cell.length_a   1.000
_cell.length_b   1.000
_cell.length_c   1.000
_cell.angle_alpha   90.00
_cell.angle_beta   90.00
_cell.angle_gamma   90.00
#
_symmetry.space_group_name_H-M   'P 1'
#
loop_
_entity.id
_entity.type
_entity.pdbx_description
1 polymer ?
#
loop_
_entity_poly.entity_id
_entity_poly.type
_entity_poly.pdbx_seq_one_letter_code
_entity_poly.pdbx_strand_id
1 'polypeptide(L)'
;MLCVSYQVDERTCIQFSMKLLYFLLSALGLTVCVLAVAFAAHHYSQLTQFTCETTLDSCQCKLPSSEPLSRTFVYRDVTDCTSVTGTFKLFLLIQMILNLVCGLVCLLACFVMWKHRYQV
;
A
#
# COMPACT_ATOMS: atom_id res chain seq x y z
N MET A 1 24.07 10.27 48.63
CA MET A 1 24.10 9.69 47.28
C MET A 1 23.60 8.25 47.40
N LEU A 2 22.29 8.04 47.20
CA LEU A 2 21.72 6.69 47.25
C LEU A 2 21.94 6.04 45.87
N CYS A 3 22.87 5.10 45.80
CA CYS A 3 22.99 4.17 44.69
C CYS A 3 21.74 3.27 44.69
N VAL A 4 20.70 3.69 43.98
CA VAL A 4 19.66 2.78 43.54
C VAL A 4 20.34 1.84 42.55
N SER A 5 20.58 0.60 42.96
CA SER A 5 20.87 -0.48 42.02
C SER A 5 19.65 -0.58 41.12
N TYR A 6 19.75 -0.08 39.89
CA TYR A 6 18.71 -0.23 38.87
C TYR A 6 18.64 -1.71 38.53
N GLN A 7 17.96 -2.49 39.36
CA GLN A 7 17.49 -3.80 38.94
C GLN A 7 16.50 -3.53 37.81
N VAL A 8 16.91 -3.90 36.60
CA VAL A 8 16.01 -3.98 35.46
C VAL A 8 14.91 -4.95 35.87
N ASP A 9 13.76 -4.43 36.26
CA ASP A 9 12.59 -5.26 36.52
C ASP A 9 12.25 -5.96 35.21
N GLU A 10 12.36 -7.28 35.16
CA GLU A 10 12.20 -8.09 33.94
C GLU A 10 10.84 -7.79 33.26
N ARG A 11 9.81 -7.48 34.07
CA ARG A 11 8.49 -7.04 33.57
C ARG A 11 8.56 -5.72 32.80
N THR A 12 9.41 -4.78 33.23
CA THR A 12 9.61 -3.50 32.52
C THR A 12 10.36 -3.68 31.21
N CYS A 13 11.32 -4.62 31.14
CA CYS A 13 12.06 -4.94 29.92
C CYS A 13 11.15 -5.59 28.86
N ILE A 14 10.29 -6.53 29.26
CA ILE A 14 9.31 -7.16 28.37
C ILE A 14 8.29 -6.13 27.88
N GLN A 15 7.74 -5.30 28.77
CA GLN A 15 6.79 -4.26 28.40
C GLN A 15 7.40 -3.24 27.43
N PHE A 16 8.66 -2.86 27.63
CA PHE A 16 9.40 -2.02 26.71
C PHE A 16 9.55 -2.65 25.34
N SER A 17 9.97 -3.93 25.31
CA SER A 17 10.20 -4.67 24.08
C SER A 17 8.91 -4.84 23.27
N MET A 18 7.80 -5.15 23.93
CA MET A 18 6.48 -5.22 23.29
C MET A 18 6.05 -3.87 22.71
N LYS A 19 6.20 -2.77 23.47
CA LYS A 19 5.88 -1.43 22.98
C LYS A 19 6.73 -1.02 21.77
N LEU A 20 8.02 -1.35 21.81
CA LEU A 20 8.95 -1.08 20.70
C LEU A 20 8.57 -1.89 19.46
N LEU A 21 8.32 -3.19 19.63
CA LEU A 21 7.92 -4.07 18.54
C LEU A 21 6.61 -3.60 17.89
N TYR A 22 5.62 -3.23 18.69
CA TYR A 22 4.35 -2.70 18.19
C TYR A 22 4.54 -1.40 17.37
N PHE A 23 5.41 -0.49 17.84
CA PHE A 23 5.76 0.72 17.10
C PHE A 23 6.45 0.40 15.77
N LEU A 24 7.44 -0.49 15.77
CA LEU A 24 8.16 -0.87 14.55
C LEU A 24 7.26 -1.57 13.53
N LEU A 25 6.39 -2.48 13.98
CA LEU A 25 5.41 -3.15 13.13
C LEU A 25 4.40 -2.15 12.55
N SER A 26 3.96 -1.17 13.35
CA SER A 26 3.05 -0.11 12.87
C SER A 26 3.75 0.79 11.85
N ALA A 27 5.02 1.14 12.07
CA ALA A 27 5.80 1.93 11.12
C ALA A 27 6.04 1.17 9.80
N LEU A 28 6.36 -0.12 9.87
CA LEU A 28 6.48 -0.98 8.69
C LEU A 28 5.14 -1.15 7.97
N GLY A 29 4.04 -1.32 8.70
CA GLY A 29 2.70 -1.38 8.13
C GLY A 29 2.35 -0.10 7.37
N LEU A 30 2.68 1.07 7.94
CA LEU A 30 2.50 2.35 7.28
C LEU A 30 3.31 2.45 5.97
N THR A 31 4.58 2.06 5.97
CA THR A 31 5.40 2.12 4.74
C THR A 31 4.87 1.20 3.65
N VAL A 32 4.49 -0.03 4.01
CA VAL A 32 3.88 -1.00 3.07
C VAL A 32 2.56 -0.46 2.51
N CYS A 33 1.70 0.12 3.35
CA CYS A 33 0.44 0.72 2.91
C CYS A 33 0.67 1.86 1.90
N VAL A 34 1.62 2.77 2.19
CA VAL A 34 1.96 3.88 1.28
C VAL A 34 2.50 3.36 -0.05
N LEU A 35 3.39 2.36 -0.04
CA LEU A 35 3.90 1.74 -1.26
C LEU A 35 2.79 1.06 -2.07
N ALA A 36 1.88 0.35 -1.41
CA ALA A 36 0.74 -0.29 -2.06
C ALA A 36 -0.18 0.73 -2.74
N VAL A 37 -0.45 1.87 -2.09
CA VAL A 37 -1.24 2.97 -2.67
C VAL A 37 -0.52 3.57 -3.89
N ALA A 38 0.79 3.85 -3.77
CA ALA A 38 1.57 4.42 -4.87
C ALA A 38 1.59 3.49 -6.10
N PHE A 39 1.77 2.19 -5.87
CA PHE A 39 1.71 1.18 -6.92
C PHE A 39 0.33 1.12 -7.59
N ALA A 40 -0.73 1.03 -6.79
CA ALA A 40 -2.09 0.98 -7.32
C ALA A 40 -2.46 2.27 -8.09
N ALA A 41 -2.05 3.44 -7.60
CA ALA A 41 -2.26 4.72 -8.27
C ALA A 41 -1.49 4.79 -9.60
N HIS A 42 -0.24 4.32 -9.64
CA HIS A 42 0.54 4.25 -10.87
C HIS A 42 -0.15 3.37 -11.91
N HIS A 43 -0.56 2.16 -11.53
CA HIS A 43 -1.27 1.25 -12.42
C HIS A 43 -2.62 1.80 -12.88
N TYR A 44 -3.36 2.46 -11.98
CA TYR A 44 -4.63 3.09 -12.32
C TYR A 44 -4.43 4.20 -13.37
N SER A 45 -3.43 5.05 -13.19
CA SER A 45 -3.08 6.13 -14.14
C SER A 45 -2.67 5.59 -15.52
N GLN A 46 -1.91 4.50 -15.57
CA GLN A 46 -1.58 3.85 -16.84
C GLN A 46 -2.84 3.30 -17.52
N LEU A 47 -3.73 2.68 -16.76
CA LEU A 47 -4.97 2.10 -17.27
C LEU A 47 -6.02 3.12 -17.74
N THR A 48 -6.01 4.34 -17.20
CA THR A 48 -6.88 5.41 -17.71
C THR A 48 -6.39 5.99 -19.02
N GLN A 49 -5.10 5.86 -19.33
CA GLN A 49 -4.51 6.33 -20.58
C GLN A 49 -4.57 5.29 -21.70
N PHE A 50 -4.75 4.01 -21.41
CA PHE A 50 -4.85 2.98 -22.44
C PHE A 50 -6.17 3.02 -23.19
N THR A 51 -6.08 2.91 -24.51
CA THR A 51 -7.22 2.57 -25.38
C THR A 51 -7.16 1.07 -25.62
N CYS A 52 -8.18 0.34 -25.17
CA CYS A 52 -8.25 -1.11 -25.32
C CYS A 52 -9.23 -1.48 -26.43
N GLU A 53 -8.82 -2.39 -27.30
CA GLU A 53 -9.61 -2.91 -28.41
C GLU A 53 -9.79 -4.42 -28.24
N THR A 54 -11.02 -4.89 -28.47
CA THR A 54 -11.36 -6.32 -28.44
C THR A 54 -10.94 -6.98 -29.75
N THR A 55 -10.09 -8.00 -29.67
CA THR A 55 -9.65 -8.80 -30.82
C THR A 55 -9.85 -10.29 -30.54
N LEU A 56 -10.85 -10.90 -31.19
CA LEU A 56 -11.28 -12.30 -30.98
C LEU A 56 -11.30 -12.71 -29.50
N ASP A 57 -10.31 -13.47 -29.03
CA ASP A 57 -10.18 -13.99 -27.66
C ASP A 57 -9.15 -13.23 -26.80
N SER A 58 -8.81 -12.01 -27.19
CA SER A 58 -7.81 -11.20 -26.50
C SER A 58 -8.20 -9.73 -26.44
N CYS A 59 -7.89 -9.11 -25.31
CA CYS A 59 -8.00 -7.66 -25.16
C CYS A 59 -6.61 -7.04 -25.38
N GLN A 60 -6.48 -6.19 -26.39
CA GLN A 60 -5.24 -5.47 -26.67
C GLN A 60 -5.36 -4.02 -26.22
N CYS A 61 -4.57 -3.64 -25.22
CA CYS A 61 -4.52 -2.28 -24.70
C CYS A 61 -3.26 -1.58 -25.21
N LYS A 62 -3.44 -0.44 -25.89
CA LYS A 62 -2.35 0.38 -26.43
C LYS A 62 -2.32 1.73 -25.72
N LEU A 63 -1.12 2.22 -25.42
CA LEU A 63 -0.95 3.61 -25.04
C LEU A 63 -1.05 4.46 -26.32
N PRO A 64 -1.94 5.46 -26.39
CA PRO A 64 -2.03 6.35 -27.54
C PRO A 64 -0.75 7.19 -27.58
N SER A 65 0.22 6.74 -28.36
CA SER A 65 1.46 7.46 -28.66
C SER A 65 1.53 7.66 -30.17
N SER A 66 2.03 8.82 -30.59
CA SER A 66 2.33 9.14 -31.99
C SER A 66 3.50 8.31 -32.55
N GLU A 67 4.21 7.56 -31.69
CA GLU A 67 5.34 6.74 -32.07
C GLU A 67 4.91 5.33 -32.50
N PRO A 68 5.47 4.79 -33.61
CA PRO A 68 5.08 3.49 -34.16
C PRO A 68 5.45 2.28 -33.26
N LEU A 69 6.26 2.51 -32.21
CA LEU A 69 6.73 1.50 -31.25
C LEU A 69 5.97 1.54 -29.92
N SER A 70 4.73 2.02 -29.91
CA SER A 70 3.93 2.07 -28.68
C SER A 70 3.70 0.67 -28.09
N ARG A 71 3.93 0.54 -26.77
CA ARG A 71 3.85 -0.73 -26.04
C ARG A 71 2.40 -1.22 -26.05
N THR A 72 2.18 -2.40 -26.64
CA THR A 72 0.88 -3.07 -26.67
C THR A 72 0.84 -4.14 -25.58
N PHE A 73 -0.15 -4.05 -24.68
CA PHE A 73 -0.41 -5.06 -23.65
C PHE A 73 -1.51 -5.99 -24.14
N VAL A 74 -1.20 -7.29 -24.22
CA VAL A 74 -2.16 -8.32 -24.66
C VAL A 74 -2.63 -9.09 -23.43
N TYR A 75 -3.89 -8.95 -23.08
CA TYR A 75 -4.56 -9.76 -22.07
C TYR A 75 -5.22 -10.94 -22.78
N ARG A 76 -4.70 -12.15 -22.55
CA ARG A 76 -5.23 -13.42 -23.09
C ARG A 76 -6.33 -13.95 -22.18
N ASP A 77 -7.21 -14.77 -22.75
CA ASP A 77 -8.29 -15.47 -22.03
C ASP A 77 -9.30 -14.52 -21.38
N VAL A 78 -9.55 -13.37 -22.02
CA VAL A 78 -10.56 -12.41 -21.58
C VAL A 78 -11.62 -12.29 -22.66
N THR A 79 -12.84 -12.77 -22.36
CA THR A 79 -13.97 -12.73 -23.30
C THR A 79 -14.47 -11.30 -23.55
N ASP A 80 -14.27 -10.39 -22.58
CA ASP A 80 -14.68 -8.98 -22.66
C ASP A 80 -13.60 -8.03 -22.12
N CYS A 81 -13.21 -7.03 -22.92
CA CYS A 81 -12.30 -5.96 -22.49
C CYS A 81 -12.84 -5.11 -21.32
N THR A 82 -14.16 -5.12 -21.07
CA THR A 82 -14.81 -4.40 -19.96
C THR A 82 -14.39 -4.94 -18.59
N SER A 83 -14.02 -6.22 -18.50
CA SER A 83 -13.48 -6.80 -17.27
C SER A 83 -12.14 -6.16 -16.88
N VAL A 84 -11.28 -5.88 -17.88
CA VAL A 84 -9.97 -5.22 -17.70
C VAL A 84 -10.13 -3.71 -17.49
N THR A 85 -10.97 -3.05 -18.29
CA THR A 85 -11.13 -1.59 -18.21
C THR A 85 -12.05 -1.12 -17.10
N GLY A 86 -12.92 -1.98 -16.58
CA GLY A 86 -13.87 -1.67 -15.50
C GLY A 86 -13.51 -2.35 -14.18
N THR A 87 -13.67 -3.68 -14.11
CA THR A 87 -13.53 -4.45 -12.86
C THR A 87 -12.14 -4.31 -12.24
N PHE A 88 -11.07 -4.41 -13.04
CA PHE A 88 -9.72 -4.26 -12.53
C PHE A 88 -9.42 -2.82 -12.05
N LYS A 89 -9.94 -1.78 -12.73
CA LYS A 89 -9.86 -0.39 -12.23
C LYS A 89 -10.55 -0.23 -10.88
N LEU A 90 -11.73 -0.83 -10.73
CA LEU A 90 -12.49 -0.81 -9.48
C LEU A 90 -11.74 -1.51 -8.34
N PHE A 91 -11.10 -2.64 -8.60
CA PHE A 91 -10.24 -3.30 -7.60
C PHE A 91 -9.03 -2.46 -7.21
N LEU A 92 -8.39 -1.77 -8.15
CA LEU A 92 -7.30 -0.83 -7.82
C LEU A 92 -7.79 0.32 -6.93
N LEU A 93 -8.98 0.88 -7.21
CA LEU A 93 -9.59 1.93 -6.37
C LEU A 93 -9.86 1.43 -4.95
N ILE A 94 -10.47 0.25 -4.82
CA ILE A 94 -10.72 -0.38 -3.52
C ILE A 94 -9.41 -0.61 -2.77
N GLN A 95 -8.38 -1.14 -3.45
CA GLN A 95 -7.06 -1.37 -2.85
C GLN A 95 -6.45 -0.06 -2.35
N MET A 96 -6.53 1.03 -3.12
CA MET A 96 -6.04 2.34 -2.67
C MET A 96 -6.77 2.81 -1.40
N ILE A 97 -8.10 2.74 -1.38
CA ILE A 97 -8.91 3.17 -0.22
C ILE A 97 -8.57 2.35 1.02
N LEU A 98 -8.55 1.01 0.91
CA LEU A 98 -8.29 0.13 2.04
C LEU A 98 -6.87 0.31 2.60
N ASN A 99 -5.86 0.46 1.73
CA ASN A 99 -4.49 0.74 2.19
C ASN A 99 -4.33 2.13 2.80
N LEU A 100 -5.06 3.15 2.32
CA LEU A 100 -5.09 4.46 2.95
C LEU A 100 -5.68 4.39 4.36
N VAL A 101 -6.82 3.70 4.52
CA VAL A 101 -7.44 3.50 5.84
C VAL A 101 -6.50 2.74 6.78
N CYS A 102 -5.90 1.65 6.32
CA CYS A 102 -4.93 0.89 7.11
C CYS A 102 -3.70 1.75 7.48
N GLY A 103 -3.15 2.50 6.53
CA GLY A 103 -2.05 3.43 6.75
C GLY A 103 -2.38 4.49 7.79
N LEU A 104 -3.58 5.06 7.78
CA LEU A 104 -4.04 6.00 8.81
C LEU A 104 -4.08 5.35 10.20
N VAL A 105 -4.55 4.12 10.32
CA VAL A 105 -4.54 3.38 11.59
C VAL A 105 -3.11 3.15 12.07
N CYS A 106 -2.20 2.72 11.19
CA CYS A 106 -0.78 2.56 11.52
C CYS A 106 -0.11 3.88 11.94
N LEU A 107 -0.44 4.99 11.28
CA LEU A 107 0.05 6.32 11.62
C LEU A 107 -0.44 6.75 13.02
N LEU A 108 -1.72 6.55 13.32
CA LEU A 108 -2.29 6.85 14.64
C LEU A 108 -1.65 6.00 15.73
N ALA A 109 -1.43 4.71 15.49
CA ALA A 109 -0.74 3.82 16.41
C ALA A 109 0.69 4.32 16.69
N CYS A 110 1.46 4.66 15.64
CA CYS A 110 2.79 5.27 15.78
C CYS A 110 2.74 6.58 16.59
N PHE A 111 1.77 7.45 16.31
CA PHE A 111 1.61 8.73 16.99
C PHE A 111 1.31 8.56 18.49
N VAL A 112 0.35 7.70 18.84
CA VAL A 112 0.01 7.43 20.25
C VAL A 112 1.20 6.87 21.01
N MET A 113 1.93 5.93 20.40
CA MET A 113 3.11 5.32 21.00
C MET A 113 4.26 6.31 21.17
N TRP A 114 4.49 7.16 20.17
CA TRP A 114 5.48 8.24 20.24
C TRP A 114 5.12 9.25 21.33
N LYS A 115 3.86 9.71 21.34
CA LYS A 115 3.34 10.66 22.32
C LYS A 115 3.49 10.14 23.75
N HIS A 116 3.05 8.91 24.01
CA HIS A 116 3.16 8.28 25.33
C HIS A 116 4.63 8.21 25.81
N ARG A 117 5.60 8.16 24.90
CA ARG A 117 7.01 8.02 25.27
C ARG A 117 7.76 9.35 25.43
N TYR A 118 7.46 10.35 24.61
CA TYR A 118 8.28 11.57 24.49
C TYR A 118 7.59 12.88 24.91
N GLN A 119 6.26 12.90 25.03
CA GLN A 119 5.55 14.04 25.63
C GLN A 119 5.16 13.67 27.06
N VAL A 120 5.85 14.28 28.03
CA VAL A 120 5.55 14.26 29.47
C VAL A 120 4.39 15.21 29.75
#